data_AF-A0A7Y3HWF3-F1
#
_entry.id   AF-A0A7Y3HWF3-F1
#
_cell.length_a   1.000
_cell.length_b   1.000
_cell.length_c   1.000
_cell.angle_alpha   90.00
_cell.angle_beta   90.00
_cell.angle_gamma   90.00
#
_symmetry.space_group_name_H-M   'P 1'
#
loop_
_entity.id
_entity.type
_entity.pdbx_description
1 polymer ?
#
loop_
_entity_poly.entity_id
_entity_poly.type
_entity_poly.pdbx_seq_one_letter_code
_entity_poly.pdbx_strand_id
1 'polypeptide(L)'
;MSTVYSHFVALIAFILLSTFSLQAQLNTPRGSQKATVSQTVGISQIEITYSRPSVNDREIWGKLVPYGLNNLGFGTSTAAPWRAGANENTTISFSHDMKVEGKPVSAGTYGLHLIVNEGDTATLILSNNSTSWGSFTYDEAEDALRADIKTNSIPHTEMLTFGFPEVTSTTATAALMWEKKAFPFTIEVPVNEIVMTDIRNTLRDQAGFNRQNWEQAANFALNNDADLNEAMKWIDNAIAGQFFSQKTFTNLQIKAGILNKMGKTQEALALMDDNLDTGTIFEVHQYGRALIANGMKEKALEIFEYNANNNKGQWPVHYGLARAYSAKGDYKTALKHLEKAHANAPNPASKGRVAANIEKLKNGEDIN
;
A
#
# COMPACT_ATOMS: atom_id res chain seq x y z
N MET A 1 -46.42 -51.85 24.69
CA MET A 1 -45.96 -50.46 24.51
C MET A 1 -45.25 -49.87 25.74
N SER A 2 -45.36 -50.42 26.96
CA SER A 2 -44.74 -49.79 28.16
C SER A 2 -43.27 -50.14 28.40
N THR A 3 -42.76 -51.28 27.90
CA THR A 3 -41.36 -51.69 28.11
C THR A 3 -40.36 -50.91 27.25
N VAL A 4 -40.77 -50.48 26.05
CA VAL A 4 -39.91 -49.71 25.12
C VAL A 4 -39.67 -48.29 25.62
N TYR A 5 -40.67 -47.67 26.27
CA TYR A 5 -40.53 -46.33 26.87
C TYR A 5 -39.58 -46.30 28.07
N SER A 6 -39.56 -47.36 28.89
CA SER A 6 -38.67 -47.42 30.06
C SER A 6 -37.18 -47.51 29.68
N HIS A 7 -36.85 -48.13 28.54
CA HIS A 7 -35.47 -48.26 28.06
C HIS A 7 -35.02 -46.98 27.33
N PHE A 8 -35.95 -46.27 26.68
CA PHE A 8 -35.67 -45.01 26.00
C PHE A 8 -35.42 -43.85 26.99
N VAL A 9 -36.15 -43.82 28.11
CA VAL A 9 -35.95 -42.82 29.18
C VAL A 9 -34.63 -43.07 29.94
N ALA A 10 -34.24 -44.34 30.14
CA ALA A 10 -32.96 -44.68 30.76
C ALA A 10 -31.74 -44.33 29.87
N LEU A 11 -31.87 -44.46 28.54
CA LEU A 11 -30.81 -44.11 27.59
C LEU A 11 -30.62 -42.58 27.47
N ILE A 12 -31.71 -41.81 27.52
CA ILE A 12 -31.67 -40.33 27.51
C ILE A 12 -31.09 -39.78 28.83
N ALA A 13 -31.35 -40.43 29.97
CA ALA A 13 -30.78 -40.04 31.25
C ALA A 13 -29.26 -40.34 31.35
N PHE A 14 -28.76 -41.35 30.64
CA PHE A 14 -27.32 -41.68 30.63
C PHE A 14 -26.49 -40.73 29.74
N ILE A 15 -27.07 -40.20 28.66
CA ILE A 15 -26.42 -39.22 27.77
C ILE A 15 -26.34 -37.81 28.41
N LEU A 16 -27.19 -37.52 29.41
CA LEU A 16 -27.18 -36.24 30.16
C LEU A 16 -26.13 -36.18 31.28
N LEU A 17 -25.39 -37.26 31.55
CA LEU A 17 -24.37 -37.33 32.61
C LEU A 17 -22.93 -37.37 32.10
N SER A 18 -22.70 -37.31 30.78
CA SER A 18 -21.36 -37.02 30.24
C SER A 18 -21.05 -35.54 30.42
N THR A 19 -20.63 -35.17 31.62
CA THR A 19 -19.93 -33.92 31.88
C THR A 19 -18.68 -33.92 31.00
N PHE A 20 -18.69 -33.13 29.94
CA PHE A 20 -17.46 -32.68 29.31
C PHE A 20 -16.70 -31.89 30.38
N SER A 21 -15.76 -32.54 31.06
CA SER A 21 -14.68 -31.84 31.72
C SER A 21 -13.84 -31.18 30.63
N LEU A 22 -14.29 -30.00 30.17
CA LEU A 22 -13.38 -28.99 29.66
C LEU A 22 -12.42 -28.72 30.82
N GLN A 23 -11.24 -29.34 30.77
CA GLN A 23 -10.12 -28.85 31.58
C GLN A 23 -9.81 -27.45 31.06
N ALA A 24 -10.51 -26.45 31.59
CA ALA A 24 -10.09 -25.08 31.50
C ALA A 24 -8.74 -25.02 32.22
N GLN A 25 -7.66 -24.90 31.45
CA GLN A 25 -6.37 -24.53 32.00
C GLN A 25 -6.56 -23.25 32.80
N LEU A 26 -6.03 -23.19 34.02
CA LEU A 26 -6.13 -21.99 34.86
C LEU A 26 -5.59 -20.79 34.07
N ASN A 27 -6.42 -19.77 33.89
CA ASN A 27 -6.05 -18.54 33.20
C ASN A 27 -5.19 -17.65 34.13
N THR A 28 -3.95 -18.06 34.35
CA THR A 28 -2.96 -17.33 35.16
C THR A 28 -2.10 -16.41 34.30
N PRO A 29 -1.54 -15.32 34.86
CA PRO A 29 -0.58 -14.48 34.14
C PRO A 29 0.55 -15.31 33.52
N ARG A 30 0.80 -15.10 32.22
CA ARG A 30 1.85 -15.82 31.48
C ARG A 30 3.22 -15.22 31.77
N GLY A 31 4.26 -16.06 31.83
CA GLY A 31 5.65 -15.57 31.94
C GLY A 31 6.09 -14.72 30.74
N SER A 32 5.61 -15.06 29.54
CA SER A 32 5.78 -14.25 28.33
C SER A 32 4.41 -13.75 27.86
N GLN A 33 4.23 -12.43 27.89
CA GLN A 33 3.00 -11.78 27.47
C GLN A 33 2.87 -11.81 25.94
N LYS A 34 1.63 -11.84 25.43
CA LYS A 34 1.32 -11.82 24.01
C LYS A 34 1.30 -10.38 23.48
N ALA A 35 1.77 -10.16 22.27
CA ALA A 35 1.75 -8.89 21.57
C ALA A 35 1.46 -9.10 20.09
N THR A 36 0.95 -8.04 19.45
CA THR A 36 0.67 -7.99 18.02
C THR A 36 1.17 -6.66 17.47
N VAL A 37 1.72 -6.68 16.27
CA VAL A 37 2.11 -5.49 15.50
C VAL A 37 1.58 -5.64 14.08
N SER A 38 1.11 -4.55 13.48
CA SER A 38 0.58 -4.56 12.12
C SER A 38 1.13 -3.40 11.29
N GLN A 39 1.27 -3.61 9.99
CA GLN A 39 1.64 -2.59 9.00
C GLN A 39 0.73 -2.70 7.78
N THR A 40 0.26 -1.55 7.28
CA THR A 40 -0.46 -1.45 6.02
C THR A 40 0.45 -0.91 4.93
N VAL A 41 0.48 -1.56 3.76
CA VAL A 41 1.19 -1.10 2.56
C VAL A 41 0.20 -1.13 1.40
N GLY A 42 -0.08 0.03 0.79
CA GLY A 42 -1.22 0.18 -0.11
C GLY A 42 -2.53 -0.12 0.61
N ILE A 43 -3.27 -1.13 0.13
CA ILE A 43 -4.49 -1.66 0.77
C ILE A 43 -4.28 -3.04 1.41
N SER A 44 -3.03 -3.49 1.54
CA SER A 44 -2.67 -4.78 2.14
C SER A 44 -2.21 -4.62 3.58
N GLN A 45 -2.64 -5.54 4.44
CA GLN A 45 -2.23 -5.61 5.84
C GLN A 45 -1.27 -6.79 6.07
N ILE A 46 -0.21 -6.50 6.82
CA ILE A 46 0.74 -7.47 7.37
C ILE A 46 0.60 -7.42 8.88
N GLU A 47 0.37 -8.55 9.53
CA GLU A 47 0.24 -8.63 10.99
C GLU A 47 1.19 -9.70 11.55
N ILE A 48 1.90 -9.40 12.64
CA ILE A 48 2.73 -10.36 13.37
C ILE A 48 2.21 -10.47 14.79
N THR A 49 1.85 -11.68 15.21
CA THR A 49 1.37 -11.99 16.56
C THR A 49 2.34 -12.95 17.24
N TYR A 50 2.83 -12.59 18.42
CA TYR A 50 3.93 -13.28 19.10
C TYR A 50 3.82 -13.21 20.62
N SER A 51 4.50 -14.11 21.34
CA SER A 51 4.77 -13.90 22.77
C SER A 51 6.20 -13.43 22.96
N ARG A 52 6.39 -12.43 23.83
CA ARG A 52 7.66 -11.70 23.99
C ARG A 52 8.38 -12.01 25.30
N PRO A 53 9.32 -12.98 25.33
CA PRO A 53 10.17 -13.23 26.50
C PRO A 53 11.15 -12.06 26.74
N SER A 54 11.58 -11.90 28.00
CA SER A 54 12.68 -11.00 28.39
C SER A 54 14.02 -11.74 28.36
N VAL A 55 15.15 -11.04 28.22
CA VAL A 55 16.49 -11.65 28.28
C VAL A 55 16.73 -12.22 29.68
N ASN A 56 16.43 -11.45 30.73
CA ASN A 56 16.59 -11.83 32.14
C ASN A 56 18.00 -12.36 32.48
N ASP A 57 19.04 -11.64 32.04
CA ASP A 57 20.46 -11.98 32.25
C ASP A 57 20.89 -13.37 31.73
N ARG A 58 20.08 -14.01 30.87
CA ARG A 58 20.39 -15.31 30.26
C ARG A 58 21.23 -15.14 29.01
N GLU A 59 22.10 -16.11 28.76
CA GLU A 59 22.73 -16.27 27.45
C GLU A 59 21.68 -16.72 26.43
N ILE A 60 21.42 -15.89 25.42
CA ILE A 60 20.35 -16.13 24.46
C ILE A 60 20.83 -17.01 23.31
N TRP A 61 21.83 -16.56 22.57
CA TRP A 61 22.27 -17.18 21.32
C TRP A 61 23.21 -18.35 21.57
N GLY A 62 22.93 -19.51 20.97
CA GLY A 62 23.68 -20.75 21.19
C GLY A 62 23.33 -21.48 22.49
N LYS A 63 22.46 -20.91 23.34
CA LYS A 63 21.95 -21.56 24.57
C LYS A 63 20.43 -21.61 24.56
N LEU A 64 19.75 -20.52 24.95
CA LEU A 64 18.29 -20.49 24.99
C LEU A 64 17.68 -20.63 23.60
N VAL A 65 18.28 -19.97 22.61
CA VAL A 65 18.02 -20.13 21.19
C VAL A 65 19.24 -20.86 20.61
N PRO A 66 19.17 -22.19 20.48
CA PRO A 66 20.27 -22.95 19.90
C PRO A 66 20.44 -22.62 18.41
N TYR A 67 21.66 -22.79 17.91
CA TYR A 67 21.94 -22.65 16.48
C TYR A 67 21.45 -23.88 15.70
N GLY A 68 21.07 -23.68 14.45
CA GLY A 68 20.58 -24.72 13.56
C GLY A 68 19.21 -25.29 13.94
N LEU A 69 18.90 -26.46 13.38
CA LEU A 69 17.74 -27.26 13.76
C LEU A 69 18.05 -28.10 14.99
N ASN A 70 17.07 -28.24 15.88
CA ASN A 70 17.29 -28.87 17.19
C ASN A 70 16.19 -29.89 17.51
N ASN A 71 16.58 -31.01 18.10
CA ASN A 71 15.63 -31.92 18.71
C ASN A 71 15.23 -31.37 20.09
N LEU A 72 13.97 -30.99 20.25
CA LEU A 72 13.47 -30.38 21.49
C LEU A 72 13.19 -31.41 22.60
N GLY A 73 13.39 -32.70 22.33
CA GLY A 73 13.18 -33.79 23.29
C GLY A 73 11.71 -34.05 23.64
N PHE A 74 10.79 -33.40 22.93
CA PHE A 74 9.35 -33.48 23.13
C PHE A 74 8.62 -33.22 21.81
N GLY A 75 7.44 -33.81 21.62
CA GLY A 75 6.68 -33.73 20.37
C GLY A 75 7.20 -34.70 19.29
N THR A 76 6.73 -34.50 18.06
CA THR A 76 7.03 -35.38 16.91
C THR A 76 8.21 -34.91 16.06
N SER A 77 8.62 -33.64 16.20
CA SER A 77 9.71 -33.08 15.40
C SER A 77 11.07 -33.46 15.99
N THR A 78 11.92 -34.06 15.16
CA THR A 78 13.31 -34.39 15.52
C THR A 78 14.31 -33.31 15.12
N ALA A 79 13.87 -32.30 14.36
CA ALA A 79 14.69 -31.22 13.84
C ALA A 79 13.83 -29.95 13.70
N ALA A 80 13.73 -29.19 14.79
CA ALA A 80 12.85 -28.04 14.90
C ALA A 80 13.62 -26.71 14.81
N PRO A 81 13.11 -25.72 14.06
CA PRO A 81 13.62 -24.35 14.08
C PRO A 81 13.14 -23.61 15.33
N TRP A 82 13.73 -22.45 15.62
CA TRP A 82 13.24 -21.58 16.67
C TRP A 82 11.94 -20.91 16.26
N ARG A 83 10.91 -20.99 17.10
CA ARG A 83 9.58 -20.36 16.90
C ARG A 83 9.56 -18.82 16.92
N ALA A 84 10.73 -18.17 16.93
CA ALA A 84 10.89 -16.71 16.95
C ALA A 84 10.02 -16.02 18.01
N GLY A 85 9.95 -16.60 19.22
CA GLY A 85 9.02 -16.21 20.27
C GLY A 85 8.93 -17.22 21.42
N ALA A 86 7.87 -17.14 22.21
CA ALA A 86 7.58 -18.04 23.33
C ALA A 86 6.15 -18.60 23.28
N ASN A 87 5.92 -19.70 24.01
CA ASN A 87 4.63 -20.40 24.06
C ASN A 87 4.19 -20.94 22.68
N GLU A 88 3.13 -20.39 22.10
CA GLU A 88 2.67 -20.68 20.74
C GLU A 88 3.71 -20.29 19.69
N ASN A 89 3.61 -20.84 18.48
CA ASN A 89 4.41 -20.31 17.38
C ASN A 89 4.05 -18.84 17.12
N THR A 90 5.06 -18.02 16.83
CA THR A 90 4.82 -16.68 16.30
C THR A 90 4.11 -16.84 14.97
N THR A 91 3.10 -16.02 14.69
CA THR A 91 2.39 -16.04 13.42
C THR A 91 2.60 -14.75 12.65
N ILE A 92 2.63 -14.86 11.32
CA ILE A 92 2.57 -13.74 10.40
C ILE A 92 1.40 -13.92 9.43
N SER A 93 0.59 -12.88 9.28
CA SER A 93 -0.61 -12.88 8.46
C SER A 93 -0.51 -11.84 7.36
N PHE A 94 -0.96 -12.22 6.17
CA PHE A 94 -0.95 -11.42 4.95
C PHE A 94 -2.36 -11.36 4.39
N SER A 95 -2.91 -10.16 4.21
CA SER A 95 -4.27 -9.99 3.65
C SER A 95 -4.36 -10.21 2.14
N HIS A 96 -3.23 -10.15 1.44
CA HIS A 96 -3.09 -10.34 0.00
C HIS A 96 -1.82 -11.11 -0.31
N ASP A 97 -1.72 -11.64 -1.52
CA ASP A 97 -0.49 -12.24 -2.04
C ASP A 97 0.63 -11.19 -2.08
N MET A 98 1.85 -11.61 -1.76
CA MET A 98 3.03 -10.74 -1.70
C MET A 98 4.31 -11.53 -1.93
N LYS A 99 5.47 -10.88 -1.83
CA LYS A 99 6.76 -11.57 -1.78
C LYS A 99 7.46 -11.33 -0.46
N VAL A 100 8.12 -12.36 0.04
CA VAL A 100 8.98 -12.28 1.22
C VAL A 100 10.38 -12.70 0.79
N GLU A 101 11.37 -11.83 0.96
CA GLU A 101 12.74 -12.05 0.48
C GLU A 101 12.78 -12.47 -1.01
N GLY A 102 11.99 -11.78 -1.84
CA GLY A 102 11.87 -12.03 -3.28
C GLY A 102 11.07 -13.28 -3.67
N LYS A 103 10.61 -14.11 -2.73
CA LYS A 103 9.84 -15.33 -3.00
C LYS A 103 8.34 -15.10 -2.84
N PRO A 104 7.49 -15.61 -3.75
CA PRO A 104 6.04 -15.43 -3.66
C PRO A 104 5.43 -16.15 -2.45
N VAL A 105 4.47 -15.50 -1.81
CA VAL A 105 3.69 -16.02 -0.69
C VAL A 105 2.23 -15.61 -0.88
N SER A 106 1.31 -16.57 -0.78
CA SER A 106 -0.11 -16.30 -0.89
C SER A 106 -0.66 -15.58 0.36
N ALA A 107 -1.81 -14.94 0.23
CA ALA A 107 -2.58 -14.45 1.36
C ALA A 107 -2.88 -15.59 2.32
N GLY A 108 -2.73 -15.36 3.62
CA GLY A 108 -2.88 -16.42 4.62
C GLY A 108 -2.22 -16.08 5.95
N THR A 109 -2.26 -17.03 6.88
CA THR A 109 -1.57 -16.95 8.17
C THR A 109 -0.60 -18.10 8.32
N TYR A 110 0.66 -17.76 8.57
CA TYR A 110 1.78 -18.69 8.59
C TYR A 110 2.45 -18.71 9.96
N GLY A 111 2.95 -19.88 10.37
CA GLY A 111 3.90 -19.99 11.47
C GLY A 111 5.24 -19.39 11.05
N LEU A 112 5.75 -18.44 11.83
CA LEU A 112 7.03 -17.77 11.61
C LEU A 112 8.12 -18.42 12.45
N HIS A 113 9.11 -19.00 11.78
CA HIS A 113 10.25 -19.65 12.43
C HIS A 113 11.58 -19.12 11.88
N LEU A 114 12.65 -19.31 12.67
CA LEU A 114 14.01 -18.97 12.32
C LEU A 114 14.93 -20.17 12.60
N ILE A 115 15.74 -20.54 11.62
CA ILE A 115 16.96 -21.33 11.86
C ILE A 115 18.08 -20.31 12.06
N VAL A 116 18.55 -20.14 13.30
CA VAL A 116 19.64 -19.20 13.59
C VAL A 116 20.97 -19.90 13.31
N ASN A 117 21.80 -19.34 12.44
CA ASN A 117 23.11 -19.93 12.16
C ASN A 117 24.17 -19.35 13.11
N GLU A 118 25.31 -20.03 13.20
CA GLU A 118 26.50 -19.42 13.77
C GLU A 118 26.94 -18.23 12.90
N GLY A 119 27.24 -17.09 13.53
CA GLY A 119 27.57 -15.85 12.84
C GLY A 119 26.35 -14.95 12.62
N ASP A 120 26.29 -14.32 11.44
CA ASP A 120 25.37 -13.22 11.15
C ASP A 120 24.33 -13.55 10.07
N THR A 121 23.89 -14.82 10.03
CA THR A 121 22.84 -15.28 9.12
C THR A 121 21.79 -16.11 9.83
N ALA A 122 20.60 -16.18 9.24
CA ALA A 122 19.53 -17.07 9.65
C ALA A 122 18.72 -17.49 8.43
N THR A 123 17.97 -18.57 8.54
CA THR A 123 16.95 -18.93 7.55
C THR A 123 15.58 -18.60 8.13
N LEU A 124 14.88 -17.67 7.48
CA LEU A 124 13.48 -17.35 7.69
C LEU A 124 12.61 -18.48 7.15
N ILE A 125 11.61 -18.91 7.92
CA ILE A 125 10.66 -19.95 7.54
C ILE A 125 9.25 -19.45 7.77
N LEU A 126 8.40 -19.62 6.76
CA LEU A 126 6.95 -19.50 6.87
C LEU A 126 6.33 -20.89 6.69
N SER A 127 5.72 -21.43 7.74
CA SER A 127 5.03 -22.72 7.74
C SER A 127 3.53 -22.53 7.59
N ASN A 128 2.87 -23.41 6.83
CA ASN A 128 1.40 -23.45 6.73
C ASN A 128 0.72 -23.84 8.06
N ASN A 129 1.49 -24.38 9.01
CA ASN A 129 1.01 -24.69 10.35
C ASN A 129 1.20 -23.49 11.30
N SER A 130 0.14 -22.70 11.47
CA SER A 130 0.13 -21.47 12.28
C SER A 130 -0.56 -21.61 13.64
N THR A 131 -0.91 -22.83 14.06
CA THR A 131 -1.72 -23.07 15.27
C THR A 131 -0.99 -23.86 16.36
N SER A 132 0.18 -24.40 16.04
CA SER A 132 0.92 -25.28 16.94
C SER A 132 1.51 -24.55 18.14
N TRP A 133 1.59 -25.26 19.27
CA TRP A 133 2.35 -24.76 20.42
C TRP A 133 3.84 -24.92 20.14
N GLY A 134 4.53 -23.80 19.89
CA GLY A 134 5.95 -23.76 19.56
C GLY A 134 6.32 -24.54 18.30
N SER A 135 7.48 -25.20 18.30
CA SER A 135 8.00 -25.95 17.14
C SER A 135 8.05 -27.47 17.37
N PHE A 136 7.38 -28.00 18.39
CA PHE A 136 7.52 -29.40 18.81
C PHE A 136 6.96 -30.41 17.80
N THR A 137 6.04 -29.96 16.94
CA THR A 137 5.43 -30.73 15.86
C THR A 137 5.80 -30.18 14.48
N TYR A 138 6.87 -29.38 14.41
CA TYR A 138 7.33 -28.79 13.16
C TYR A 138 7.65 -29.87 12.11
N ASP A 139 7.10 -29.69 10.91
CA ASP A 139 7.35 -30.50 9.72
C ASP A 139 7.78 -29.58 8.56
N GLU A 140 8.95 -29.84 8.00
CA GLU A 140 9.49 -29.10 6.86
C GLU A 140 8.60 -29.22 5.60
N ALA A 141 7.85 -30.32 5.47
CA ALA A 141 6.90 -30.47 4.36
C ALA A 141 5.74 -29.46 4.41
N GLU A 142 5.51 -28.83 5.57
CA GLU A 142 4.50 -27.77 5.73
C GLU A 142 5.05 -26.37 5.41
N ASP A 143 6.33 -26.22 5.07
CA ASP A 143 6.92 -24.92 4.74
C ASP A 143 6.35 -24.35 3.45
N ALA A 144 5.75 -23.16 3.54
CA ALA A 144 5.36 -22.35 2.39
C ALA A 144 6.58 -21.61 1.80
N LEU A 145 7.56 -21.26 2.65
CA LEU A 145 8.75 -20.51 2.25
C LEU A 145 9.92 -20.77 3.20
N ARG A 146 11.12 -20.86 2.62
CA ARG A 146 12.39 -20.67 3.31
C ARG A 146 13.20 -19.59 2.62
N ALA A 147 13.83 -18.68 3.36
CA ALA A 147 14.72 -17.66 2.78
C ALA A 147 15.90 -17.37 3.71
N ASP A 148 17.10 -17.25 3.14
CA ASP A 148 18.27 -16.86 3.91
C ASP A 148 18.30 -15.35 4.09
N ILE A 149 18.46 -14.92 5.35
CA ILE A 149 18.50 -13.52 5.76
C ILE A 149 19.80 -13.23 6.51
N LYS A 150 20.21 -11.96 6.49
CA LYS A 150 21.31 -11.48 7.32
C LYS A 150 20.78 -10.96 8.65
N THR A 151 21.50 -11.23 9.73
CA THR A 151 21.20 -10.65 11.04
C THR A 151 22.06 -9.41 11.27
N ASN A 152 21.53 -8.44 12.00
CA ASN A 152 22.25 -7.23 12.37
C ASN A 152 22.55 -7.20 13.87
N SER A 153 23.71 -6.65 14.23
CA SER A 153 23.95 -6.27 15.63
C SER A 153 23.20 -4.99 15.96
N ILE A 154 22.50 -4.96 17.10
CA ILE A 154 21.72 -3.83 17.58
C ILE A 154 22.04 -3.52 19.05
N PRO A 155 21.67 -2.33 19.57
CA PRO A 155 21.67 -2.09 21.01
C PRO A 155 20.80 -3.09 21.76
N HIS A 156 21.12 -3.31 23.05
CA HIS A 156 20.42 -4.27 23.89
C HIS A 156 18.91 -4.01 23.95
N THR A 157 18.14 -5.03 23.60
CA THR A 157 16.68 -5.04 23.60
C THR A 157 16.20 -6.12 24.56
N GLU A 158 15.69 -5.69 25.72
CA GLU A 158 15.38 -6.62 26.82
C GLU A 158 14.22 -7.57 26.49
N MET A 159 13.13 -7.06 25.92
CA MET A 159 11.98 -7.86 25.52
C MET A 159 12.00 -8.09 24.02
N LEU A 160 11.85 -9.36 23.60
CA LEU A 160 11.72 -9.70 22.18
C LEU A 160 10.61 -8.85 21.57
N THR A 161 10.93 -8.13 20.51
CA THR A 161 10.03 -7.17 19.89
C THR A 161 10.04 -7.34 18.39
N PHE A 162 8.86 -7.42 17.77
CA PHE A 162 8.70 -7.27 16.33
C PHE A 162 8.29 -5.84 15.97
N GLY A 163 8.77 -5.36 14.83
CA GLY A 163 8.36 -4.07 14.27
C GLY A 163 8.66 -3.96 12.78
N PHE A 164 8.27 -2.82 12.20
CA PHE A 164 8.48 -2.49 10.80
C PHE A 164 9.38 -1.24 10.68
N PRO A 165 10.71 -1.36 10.82
CA PRO A 165 11.61 -0.21 10.86
C PRO A 165 11.64 0.63 9.57
N GLU A 166 11.33 0.03 8.42
CA GLU A 166 11.34 0.70 7.12
C GLU A 166 10.10 0.34 6.30
N VAL A 167 9.43 1.36 5.75
CA VAL A 167 8.21 1.20 4.94
C VAL A 167 8.25 2.20 3.78
N THR A 168 7.98 1.69 2.58
CA THR A 168 7.82 2.49 1.36
C THR A 168 6.39 2.33 0.83
N SER A 169 6.10 2.89 -0.35
CA SER A 169 4.80 2.70 -1.01
C SER A 169 4.53 1.24 -1.42
N THR A 170 5.56 0.41 -1.56
CA THR A 170 5.44 -0.98 -2.07
C THR A 170 6.21 -2.02 -1.27
N THR A 171 6.95 -1.61 -0.24
CA THR A 171 7.75 -2.54 0.58
C THR A 171 7.63 -2.23 2.06
N ALA A 172 7.82 -3.25 2.89
CA ALA A 172 8.04 -3.11 4.32
C ALA A 172 9.15 -4.07 4.77
N THR A 173 10.06 -3.60 5.62
CA THR A 173 11.01 -4.47 6.32
C THR A 173 10.41 -4.82 7.67
N ALA A 174 10.13 -6.10 7.91
CA ALA A 174 9.79 -6.60 9.23
C ALA A 174 11.06 -7.04 9.96
N ALA A 175 11.15 -6.82 11.27
CA ALA A 175 12.32 -7.24 12.04
C ALA A 175 11.94 -7.76 13.42
N LEU A 176 12.48 -8.93 13.79
CA LEU A 176 12.60 -9.35 15.19
C LEU A 176 13.83 -8.68 15.80
N MET A 177 13.69 -8.04 16.96
CA MET A 177 14.77 -7.44 17.74
C MET A 177 14.75 -8.04 19.15
N TRP A 178 15.87 -8.64 19.57
CA TRP A 178 16.01 -9.18 20.91
C TRP A 178 17.46 -9.29 21.32
N GLU A 179 17.76 -8.98 22.59
CA GLU A 179 19.13 -8.85 23.07
C GLU A 179 19.90 -7.89 22.13
N LYS A 180 21.00 -8.32 21.51
CA LYS A 180 21.83 -7.51 20.60
C LYS A 180 21.74 -7.98 19.16
N LYS A 181 20.75 -8.81 18.80
CA LYS A 181 20.53 -9.26 17.41
C LYS A 181 19.17 -8.81 16.87
N ALA A 182 19.18 -8.42 15.60
CA ALA A 182 17.98 -8.20 14.81
C ALA A 182 17.95 -9.14 13.60
N PHE A 183 16.76 -9.57 13.21
CA PHE A 183 16.49 -10.46 12.08
C PHE A 183 15.54 -9.75 11.10
N PRO A 184 16.05 -8.78 10.31
CA PRO A 184 15.25 -8.08 9.32
C PRO A 184 14.96 -8.98 8.12
N PHE A 185 13.76 -8.85 7.56
CA PHE A 185 13.41 -9.41 6.27
C PHE A 185 12.43 -8.48 5.52
N THR A 186 12.55 -8.48 4.21
CA THR A 186 11.84 -7.61 3.28
C THR A 186 10.57 -8.29 2.80
N ILE A 187 9.49 -7.52 2.81
CA ILE A 187 8.19 -7.89 2.29
C ILE A 187 7.87 -6.91 1.15
N GLU A 188 7.68 -7.42 -0.06
CA GLU A 188 7.31 -6.64 -1.24
C GLU A 188 5.83 -6.87 -1.54
N VAL A 189 5.06 -5.79 -1.62
CA VAL A 189 3.62 -5.83 -1.85
C VAL A 189 3.34 -5.36 -3.29
N PRO A 190 2.67 -6.17 -4.13
CA PRO A 190 2.30 -5.80 -5.50
C PRO A 190 1.11 -4.82 -5.51
N VAL A 191 1.29 -3.63 -4.93
CA VAL A 191 0.22 -2.67 -4.64
C VAL A 191 -0.61 -2.34 -5.88
N ASN A 192 0.03 -2.10 -7.02
CA ASN A 192 -0.69 -1.76 -8.25
C ASN A 192 -1.59 -2.89 -8.71
N GLU A 193 -1.14 -4.15 -8.66
CA GLU A 193 -1.92 -5.31 -9.08
C GLU A 193 -3.11 -5.55 -8.13
N ILE A 194 -2.87 -5.41 -6.83
CA ILE A 194 -3.90 -5.56 -5.79
C ILE A 194 -4.98 -4.49 -5.97
N VAL A 195 -4.59 -3.21 -6.08
CA VAL A 195 -5.55 -2.11 -6.25
C VAL A 195 -6.28 -2.20 -7.59
N MET A 196 -5.62 -2.59 -8.69
CA MET A 196 -6.30 -2.82 -9.97
C MET A 196 -7.34 -3.93 -9.87
N THR A 197 -7.06 -5.00 -9.13
CA THR A 197 -8.01 -6.09 -8.89
C THR A 197 -9.19 -5.62 -8.03
N ASP A 198 -8.93 -4.86 -6.98
CA ASP A 198 -9.97 -4.26 -6.14
C ASP A 198 -10.88 -3.31 -6.93
N ILE A 199 -10.29 -2.44 -7.77
CA ILE A 199 -11.03 -1.56 -8.68
C ILE A 199 -11.94 -2.37 -9.61
N ARG A 200 -11.41 -3.43 -10.25
CA ARG A 200 -12.22 -4.29 -11.12
C ARG A 200 -13.42 -4.89 -10.40
N ASN A 201 -13.23 -5.35 -9.15
CA ASN A 201 -14.31 -5.92 -8.37
C ASN A 201 -15.32 -4.86 -7.93
N THR A 202 -14.84 -3.70 -7.46
CA THR A 202 -15.66 -2.57 -7.03
C THR A 202 -16.54 -2.04 -8.16
N LEU A 203 -16.01 -1.90 -9.37
CA LEU A 203 -16.75 -1.42 -10.54
C LEU A 203 -17.82 -2.41 -11.04
N ARG A 204 -17.86 -3.65 -10.53
CA ARG A 204 -18.93 -4.61 -10.84
C ARG A 204 -20.17 -4.46 -9.97
N ASP A 205 -20.08 -3.71 -8.87
CA ASP A 205 -21.17 -3.49 -7.92
C ASP A 205 -21.78 -2.09 -8.06
N GLN A 206 -22.57 -1.62 -7.08
CA GLN A 206 -23.21 -0.31 -7.05
C GLN A 206 -22.26 0.85 -7.36
N ALA A 207 -20.99 0.74 -6.97
CA ALA A 207 -19.96 1.73 -7.28
C ALA A 207 -19.72 1.88 -8.80
N GLY A 208 -19.94 0.83 -9.60
CA GLY A 208 -19.89 0.87 -11.06
C GLY A 208 -20.99 1.71 -11.72
N PHE A 209 -22.04 2.07 -10.97
CA PHE A 209 -23.14 2.91 -11.47
C PHE A 209 -22.84 4.42 -11.33
N ASN A 210 -21.60 4.78 -11.01
CA ASN A 210 -21.13 6.15 -10.83
C ASN A 210 -19.94 6.45 -11.74
N ARG A 211 -20.09 7.47 -12.61
CA ARG A 211 -19.07 7.89 -13.59
C ARG A 211 -17.72 8.19 -12.96
N GLN A 212 -17.72 8.90 -11.83
CA GLN A 212 -16.51 9.36 -11.17
C GLN A 212 -15.63 8.20 -10.71
N ASN A 213 -16.21 7.04 -10.38
CA ASN A 213 -15.43 5.85 -10.02
C ASN A 213 -14.67 5.26 -11.21
N TRP A 214 -15.23 5.31 -12.42
CA TRP A 214 -14.50 4.92 -13.63
C TRP A 214 -13.39 5.92 -14.00
N GLU A 215 -13.64 7.22 -13.77
CA GLU A 215 -12.62 8.27 -13.92
C GLU A 215 -11.47 8.05 -12.92
N GLN A 216 -11.78 7.74 -11.66
CA GLN A 216 -10.78 7.42 -10.63
C GLN A 216 -9.99 6.17 -10.97
N ALA A 217 -10.66 5.12 -11.47
CA ALA A 217 -10.03 3.87 -11.90
C ALA A 217 -9.01 4.11 -13.04
N ALA A 218 -9.43 4.81 -14.09
CA ALA A 218 -8.57 5.16 -15.21
C ALA A 218 -7.39 6.05 -14.78
N ASN A 219 -7.64 7.02 -13.90
CA ASN A 219 -6.61 7.91 -13.38
C ASN A 219 -5.63 7.18 -12.45
N PHE A 220 -6.08 6.22 -11.65
CA PHE A 220 -5.19 5.36 -10.86
C PHE A 220 -4.24 4.61 -11.78
N ALA A 221 -4.77 3.94 -12.80
CA ALA A 221 -3.96 3.18 -13.75
C ALA A 221 -2.95 4.06 -14.49
N LEU A 222 -3.37 5.26 -14.91
CA LEU A 222 -2.52 6.27 -15.55
C LEU A 222 -1.32 6.68 -14.68
N ASN A 223 -1.56 6.94 -13.38
CA ASN A 223 -0.55 7.51 -12.48
C ASN A 223 0.39 6.45 -11.85
N ASN A 224 0.03 5.17 -11.92
CA ASN A 224 0.78 4.08 -11.31
C ASN A 224 1.40 3.14 -12.35
N ASP A 225 1.49 3.57 -13.62
CA ASP A 225 2.04 2.77 -14.72
C ASP A 225 1.43 1.35 -14.80
N ALA A 226 0.12 1.25 -14.52
CA ALA A 226 -0.63 0.00 -14.59
C ALA A 226 -1.08 -0.27 -16.05
N ASP A 227 -2.06 -1.17 -16.24
CA ASP A 227 -2.57 -1.51 -17.57
C ASP A 227 -3.27 -0.32 -18.23
N LEU A 228 -2.56 0.35 -19.16
CA LEU A 228 -3.07 1.50 -19.90
C LEU A 228 -4.19 1.14 -20.88
N ASN A 229 -4.25 -0.10 -21.38
CA ASN A 229 -5.36 -0.54 -22.24
C ASN A 229 -6.65 -0.68 -21.44
N GLU A 230 -6.55 -1.18 -20.21
CA GLU A 230 -7.68 -1.22 -19.28
C GLU A 230 -8.09 0.18 -18.84
N ALA A 231 -7.12 1.05 -18.52
CA ALA A 231 -7.37 2.47 -18.23
C ALA A 231 -8.15 3.15 -19.38
N MET A 232 -7.76 2.88 -20.64
CA MET A 232 -8.45 3.39 -21.82
C MET A 232 -9.90 2.90 -21.89
N LYS A 233 -10.15 1.62 -21.65
CA LYS A 233 -11.52 1.07 -21.62
C LYS A 233 -12.37 1.73 -20.53
N TRP A 234 -11.81 1.94 -19.34
CA TRP A 234 -12.52 2.58 -18.24
C TRP A 234 -12.85 4.04 -18.53
N ILE A 235 -11.91 4.80 -19.07
CA ILE A 235 -12.17 6.21 -19.40
C ILE A 235 -13.13 6.35 -20.57
N ASP A 236 -13.05 5.46 -21.57
CA ASP A 236 -14.00 5.44 -22.68
C ASP A 236 -15.42 5.18 -22.17
N ASN A 237 -15.60 4.21 -21.26
CA ASN A 237 -16.89 3.96 -20.61
C ASN A 237 -17.38 5.18 -19.80
N ALA A 238 -16.50 5.93 -19.14
CA ALA A 238 -16.89 7.15 -18.41
C ALA A 238 -17.35 8.28 -19.36
N ILE A 239 -16.71 8.39 -20.53
CA ILE A 239 -16.99 9.41 -21.55
C ILE A 239 -18.29 9.09 -22.29
N ALA A 240 -18.44 7.86 -22.78
CA ALA A 240 -19.55 7.45 -23.63
C ALA A 240 -19.81 5.94 -23.54
N GLY A 241 -21.09 5.55 -23.38
CA GLY A 241 -21.51 4.16 -23.57
C GLY A 241 -22.68 3.72 -22.71
N GLN A 242 -22.64 3.96 -21.40
CA GLN A 242 -23.57 3.42 -20.42
C GLN A 242 -24.47 4.51 -19.80
N PHE A 243 -25.45 4.12 -18.99
CA PHE A 243 -26.41 5.05 -18.35
C PHE A 243 -25.77 6.10 -17.44
N PHE A 244 -24.55 5.86 -16.93
CA PHE A 244 -23.82 6.80 -16.07
C PHE A 244 -22.84 7.69 -16.84
N SER A 245 -22.60 7.44 -18.13
CA SER A 245 -21.56 8.11 -18.90
C SER A 245 -21.89 9.56 -19.17
N GLN A 246 -20.88 10.42 -19.09
CA GLN A 246 -20.99 11.82 -19.50
C GLN A 246 -19.63 12.32 -19.94
N LYS A 247 -19.53 12.80 -21.18
CA LYS A 247 -18.35 13.50 -21.67
C LYS A 247 -18.13 14.78 -20.87
N THR A 248 -16.95 14.94 -20.28
CA THR A 248 -16.54 16.15 -19.56
C THR A 248 -15.11 16.51 -19.93
N PHE A 249 -14.71 17.77 -19.77
CA PHE A 249 -13.33 18.15 -20.05
C PHE A 249 -12.33 17.34 -19.20
N THR A 250 -12.64 17.12 -17.93
CA THR A 250 -11.79 16.35 -17.00
C THR A 250 -11.55 14.91 -17.48
N ASN A 251 -12.57 14.18 -17.95
CA ASN A 251 -12.35 12.80 -18.43
C ASN A 251 -11.65 12.74 -19.79
N LEU A 252 -11.81 13.75 -20.64
CA LEU A 252 -10.98 13.90 -21.85
C LEU A 252 -9.50 14.14 -21.50
N GLN A 253 -9.21 14.90 -20.44
CA GLN A 253 -7.83 15.07 -19.97
C GLN A 253 -7.21 13.76 -19.48
N ILE A 254 -7.96 12.95 -18.73
CA ILE A 254 -7.50 11.61 -18.31
C ILE A 254 -7.19 10.76 -19.54
N LYS A 255 -8.10 10.74 -20.52
CA LYS A 255 -7.90 10.01 -21.79
C LYS A 255 -6.67 10.52 -22.56
N ALA A 256 -6.48 11.84 -22.65
CA ALA A 256 -5.29 12.43 -23.27
C ALA A 256 -4.00 12.04 -22.52
N GLY A 257 -4.04 11.98 -21.18
CA GLY A 257 -2.94 11.49 -20.36
C GLY A 257 -2.59 10.03 -20.66
N ILE A 258 -3.59 9.16 -20.80
CA ILE A 258 -3.41 7.75 -21.17
C ILE A 258 -2.82 7.65 -22.58
N LEU A 259 -3.37 8.39 -23.56
CA LEU A 259 -2.84 8.45 -24.93
C LEU A 259 -1.36 8.87 -24.93
N ASN A 260 -0.98 9.89 -24.16
CA ASN A 260 0.42 10.32 -24.03
C ASN A 260 1.32 9.21 -23.49
N LYS A 261 0.92 8.51 -22.41
CA LYS A 261 1.67 7.37 -21.85
C LYS A 261 1.77 6.19 -22.81
N MET A 262 0.80 6.04 -23.73
CA MET A 262 0.84 5.06 -24.82
C MET A 262 1.67 5.52 -26.04
N GLY A 263 2.34 6.68 -25.98
CA GLY A 263 3.13 7.24 -27.08
C GLY A 263 2.31 7.91 -28.18
N LYS A 264 1.01 8.14 -27.97
CA LYS A 264 0.08 8.73 -28.93
C LYS A 264 -0.12 10.23 -28.70
N THR A 265 0.98 10.96 -28.59
CA THR A 265 0.96 12.38 -28.19
C THR A 265 0.13 13.26 -29.11
N GLN A 266 0.20 13.05 -30.43
CA GLN A 266 -0.58 13.86 -31.37
C GLN A 266 -2.08 13.62 -31.26
N GLU A 267 -2.50 12.37 -31.02
CA GLU A 267 -3.91 12.04 -30.77
C GLU A 267 -4.38 12.70 -29.46
N ALA A 268 -3.54 12.70 -28.42
CA ALA A 268 -3.85 13.34 -27.15
C ALA A 268 -4.03 14.86 -27.28
N LEU A 269 -3.14 15.52 -28.04
CA LEU A 269 -3.21 16.97 -28.26
C LEU A 269 -4.44 17.35 -29.08
N ALA A 270 -4.70 16.64 -30.19
CA ALA A 270 -5.88 16.87 -31.02
C ALA A 270 -7.18 16.69 -30.23
N LEU A 271 -7.27 15.62 -29.40
CA LEU A 271 -8.42 15.39 -28.54
C LEU A 271 -8.71 16.59 -27.63
N MET A 272 -7.68 17.19 -27.04
CA MET A 272 -7.85 18.33 -26.15
C MET A 272 -8.14 19.62 -26.91
N ASP A 273 -7.46 19.87 -28.02
CA ASP A 273 -7.66 21.04 -28.87
C ASP A 273 -9.11 21.13 -29.39
N ASP A 274 -9.67 20.01 -29.83
CA ASP A 274 -11.05 19.90 -30.32
C ASP A 274 -12.12 20.10 -29.22
N ASN A 275 -11.72 20.18 -27.94
CA ASN A 275 -12.64 20.21 -26.80
C ASN A 275 -12.33 21.32 -25.79
N LEU A 276 -11.49 22.30 -26.11
CA LEU A 276 -11.14 23.40 -25.22
C LEU A 276 -12.34 24.23 -24.77
N ASP A 277 -13.34 24.37 -25.64
CA ASP A 277 -14.59 25.10 -25.40
C ASP A 277 -15.51 24.41 -24.37
N THR A 278 -15.32 23.12 -24.13
CA THR A 278 -16.06 22.36 -23.12
C THR A 278 -15.49 22.51 -21.70
N GLY A 279 -14.28 23.05 -21.56
CA GLY A 279 -13.60 23.22 -20.28
C GLY A 279 -13.93 24.54 -19.61
N THR A 280 -14.04 24.52 -18.28
CA THR A 280 -14.08 25.75 -17.49
C THR A 280 -12.75 26.50 -17.55
N ILE A 281 -12.77 27.79 -17.22
CA ILE A 281 -11.57 28.62 -17.10
C ILE A 281 -10.47 27.95 -16.22
N PHE A 282 -10.88 27.22 -15.18
CA PHE A 282 -9.98 26.54 -14.26
C PHE A 282 -9.45 25.22 -14.82
N GLU A 283 -10.29 24.43 -15.48
CA GLU A 283 -9.88 23.16 -16.10
C GLU A 283 -8.89 23.40 -17.25
N VAL A 284 -9.17 24.37 -18.13
CA VAL A 284 -8.24 24.76 -19.21
C VAL A 284 -6.94 25.31 -18.61
N HIS A 285 -7.01 26.04 -17.50
CA HIS A 285 -5.81 26.47 -16.79
C HIS A 285 -5.00 25.27 -16.23
N GLN A 286 -5.65 24.27 -15.63
CA GLN A 286 -4.96 23.06 -15.18
C GLN A 286 -4.37 22.27 -16.35
N TYR A 287 -5.03 22.23 -17.50
CA TYR A 287 -4.47 21.62 -18.71
C TYR A 287 -3.15 22.26 -19.12
N GLY A 288 -3.11 23.60 -19.20
CA GLY A 288 -1.88 24.34 -19.49
C GLY A 288 -0.76 24.03 -18.49
N ARG A 289 -1.08 23.87 -17.19
CA ARG A 289 -0.10 23.47 -16.18
C ARG A 289 0.42 22.06 -16.40
N ALA A 290 -0.45 21.12 -16.73
CA ALA A 290 -0.05 19.74 -17.05
C ALA A 290 0.89 19.70 -18.26
N LEU A 291 0.65 20.52 -19.29
CA LEU A 291 1.54 20.63 -20.45
C LEU A 291 2.93 21.16 -20.06
N ILE A 292 3.01 22.18 -19.19
CA ILE A 292 4.30 22.66 -18.65
C ILE A 292 5.05 21.54 -17.93
N ALA A 293 4.37 20.80 -17.04
CA ALA A 293 4.99 19.70 -16.29
C ALA A 293 5.52 18.58 -17.20
N ASN A 294 4.87 18.36 -18.35
CA ASN A 294 5.31 17.43 -19.38
C ASN A 294 6.33 18.03 -20.37
N GLY A 295 6.86 19.23 -20.11
CA GLY A 295 7.85 19.89 -20.95
C GLY A 295 7.32 20.52 -22.24
N MET A 296 5.99 20.51 -22.48
CA MET A 296 5.34 21.04 -23.68
C MET A 296 5.05 22.54 -23.56
N LYS A 297 6.12 23.34 -23.41
CA LYS A 297 6.04 24.77 -23.05
C LYS A 297 5.35 25.62 -24.12
N GLU A 298 5.61 25.35 -25.39
CA GLU A 298 5.01 26.04 -26.53
C GLU A 298 3.50 25.80 -26.54
N LYS A 299 3.09 24.53 -26.45
CA LYS A 299 1.69 24.16 -26.41
C LYS A 299 0.99 24.73 -25.18
N ALA A 300 1.64 24.71 -24.02
CA ALA A 300 1.09 25.32 -22.81
C ALA A 300 0.78 26.82 -23.02
N LEU A 301 1.69 27.56 -23.67
CA LEU A 301 1.47 28.97 -23.99
C LEU A 301 0.23 29.15 -24.87
N GLU A 302 0.07 28.36 -25.93
CA GLU A 302 -1.14 28.39 -26.78
C GLU A 302 -2.42 28.19 -25.97
N ILE A 303 -2.43 27.23 -25.04
CA ILE A 303 -3.58 26.95 -24.18
C ILE A 303 -3.88 28.13 -23.22
N PHE A 304 -2.85 28.74 -22.65
CA PHE A 304 -3.04 29.90 -21.78
C PHE A 304 -3.48 31.16 -22.55
N GLU A 305 -3.00 31.34 -23.79
CA GLU A 305 -3.47 32.39 -24.70
C GLU A 305 -4.93 32.17 -25.10
N TYR A 306 -5.31 30.95 -25.46
CA TYR A 306 -6.72 30.58 -25.71
C TYR A 306 -7.59 30.93 -24.49
N ASN A 307 -7.18 30.53 -23.29
CA ASN A 307 -7.95 30.78 -22.07
C ASN A 307 -8.09 32.29 -21.79
N ALA A 308 -7.01 33.06 -21.97
CA ALA A 308 -7.02 34.51 -21.78
C ALA A 308 -7.87 35.26 -22.82
N ASN A 309 -7.88 34.79 -24.07
CA ASN A 309 -8.66 35.39 -25.14
C ASN A 309 -10.17 35.17 -24.96
N ASN A 310 -10.57 34.00 -24.47
CA ASN A 310 -11.97 33.64 -24.24
C ASN A 310 -12.52 34.13 -22.88
N ASN A 311 -11.65 34.36 -21.90
CA ASN A 311 -12.05 34.78 -20.54
C ASN A 311 -11.35 36.06 -20.09
N LYS A 312 -11.37 37.10 -20.94
CA LYS A 312 -10.64 38.37 -20.73
C LYS A 312 -10.91 38.98 -19.36
N GLY A 313 -9.83 39.29 -18.64
CA GLY A 313 -9.88 39.94 -17.33
C GLY A 313 -10.30 39.03 -16.17
N GLN A 314 -10.75 37.79 -16.43
CA GLN A 314 -11.16 36.86 -15.39
C GLN A 314 -9.97 36.13 -14.77
N TRP A 315 -10.05 35.86 -13.47
CA TRP A 315 -9.10 34.98 -12.80
C TRP A 315 -9.33 33.52 -13.24
N PRO A 316 -8.29 32.73 -13.59
CA PRO A 316 -6.86 32.95 -13.40
C PRO A 316 -6.04 33.26 -14.67
N VAL A 317 -6.62 33.83 -15.73
CA VAL A 317 -5.99 33.80 -17.08
C VAL A 317 -4.58 34.42 -17.15
N HIS A 318 -4.38 35.57 -16.50
CA HIS A 318 -3.05 36.20 -16.47
C HIS A 318 -2.06 35.42 -15.61
N TYR A 319 -2.52 34.69 -14.59
CA TYR A 319 -1.63 33.83 -13.84
C TYR A 319 -1.14 32.65 -14.69
N GLY A 320 -2.03 32.13 -15.55
CA GLY A 320 -1.68 31.09 -16.53
C GLY A 320 -0.63 31.56 -17.54
N LEU A 321 -0.85 32.73 -18.16
CA LEU A 321 0.13 33.32 -19.08
C LEU A 321 1.49 33.55 -18.40
N ALA A 322 1.50 34.03 -17.16
CA ALA A 322 2.75 34.19 -16.41
C ALA A 322 3.51 32.87 -16.24
N ARG A 323 2.80 31.77 -15.93
CA ARG A 323 3.40 30.43 -15.83
C ARG A 323 4.03 29.99 -17.13
N ALA A 324 3.35 30.21 -18.26
CA ALA A 324 3.84 29.86 -19.59
C ALA A 324 5.13 30.62 -19.95
N TYR A 325 5.12 31.96 -19.79
CA TYR A 325 6.31 32.78 -20.07
C TYR A 325 7.47 32.45 -19.13
N SER A 326 7.18 32.20 -17.84
CA SER A 326 8.18 31.77 -16.88
C SER A 326 8.84 30.46 -17.31
N ALA A 327 8.05 29.44 -17.68
CA ALA A 327 8.58 28.14 -18.11
C ALA A 327 9.51 28.27 -19.34
N LYS A 328 9.30 29.30 -20.17
CA LYS A 328 10.12 29.64 -21.34
C LYS A 328 11.32 30.55 -21.02
N GLY A 329 11.51 30.96 -19.77
CA GLY A 329 12.58 31.86 -19.33
C GLY A 329 12.31 33.35 -19.59
N ASP A 330 11.12 33.73 -20.07
CA ASP A 330 10.74 35.13 -20.24
C ASP A 330 10.14 35.69 -18.94
N TYR A 331 11.01 35.85 -17.95
CA TYR A 331 10.62 36.35 -16.61
C TYR A 331 10.10 37.79 -16.66
N LYS A 332 10.55 38.59 -17.63
CA LYS A 332 10.09 39.97 -17.81
C LYS A 332 8.63 40.02 -18.23
N THR A 333 8.22 39.20 -19.20
CA THR A 333 6.82 39.12 -19.62
C THR A 333 5.97 38.41 -18.57
N ALA A 334 6.50 37.36 -17.93
CA ALA A 334 5.82 36.67 -16.85
C ALA A 334 5.48 37.62 -15.68
N LEU A 335 6.40 38.50 -15.29
CA LEU A 335 6.19 39.48 -14.21
C LEU A 335 5.02 40.43 -14.51
N LYS A 336 4.95 40.98 -15.73
CA LYS A 336 3.83 41.84 -16.17
C LYS A 336 2.48 41.14 -16.04
N HIS A 337 2.44 39.84 -16.32
CA HIS A 337 1.23 39.03 -16.18
C HIS A 337 0.91 38.70 -14.71
N LEU A 338 1.91 38.46 -13.86
CA LEU A 338 1.68 38.29 -12.42
C LEU A 338 1.14 39.55 -11.76
N GLU A 339 1.59 40.75 -12.15
CA GLU A 339 1.05 42.01 -11.63
C GLU A 339 -0.45 42.14 -11.93
N LYS A 340 -0.86 41.83 -13.17
CA LYS A 340 -2.28 41.78 -13.54
C LYS A 340 -3.05 40.69 -12.79
N ALA A 341 -2.45 39.52 -12.63
CA ALA A 341 -3.03 38.43 -11.86
C ALA A 341 -3.21 38.78 -10.38
N HIS A 342 -2.27 39.52 -9.79
CA HIS A 342 -2.32 39.95 -8.40
C HIS A 342 -3.47 40.93 -8.16
N ALA A 343 -3.66 41.88 -9.08
CA ALA A 343 -4.77 42.84 -9.04
C ALA A 343 -6.13 42.12 -9.09
N ASN A 344 -6.27 41.10 -9.95
CA ASN A 344 -7.52 40.39 -10.19
C ASN A 344 -7.72 39.11 -9.34
N ALA A 345 -6.80 38.81 -8.41
CA ALA A 345 -6.89 37.59 -7.61
C ALA A 345 -8.08 37.65 -6.63
N PRO A 346 -8.89 36.59 -6.54
CA PRO A 346 -10.23 36.65 -5.93
C PRO A 346 -10.22 36.62 -4.40
N ASN A 347 -9.12 36.24 -3.76
CA ASN A 347 -9.02 36.10 -2.31
C ASN A 347 -7.58 36.31 -1.81
N PRO A 348 -7.39 36.53 -0.50
CA PRO A 348 -6.07 36.77 0.09
C PRO A 348 -5.05 35.65 -0.16
N ALA A 349 -5.48 34.38 -0.12
CA ALA A 349 -4.60 33.24 -0.35
C ALA A 349 -4.06 33.22 -1.81
N SER A 350 -4.91 33.50 -2.79
CA SER A 350 -4.48 33.64 -4.19
C SER A 350 -3.58 34.86 -4.39
N LYS A 351 -3.89 36.00 -3.76
CA LYS A 351 -3.02 37.19 -3.78
C LYS A 351 -1.63 36.90 -3.21
N GLY A 352 -1.57 36.21 -2.07
CA GLY A 352 -0.31 35.80 -1.43
C GLY A 352 0.53 34.87 -2.31
N ARG A 353 -0.10 33.87 -2.95
CA ARG A 353 0.59 32.98 -3.90
C ARG A 353 1.15 33.73 -5.11
N VAL A 354 0.40 34.69 -5.66
CA VAL A 354 0.90 35.50 -6.78
C VAL A 354 2.05 36.40 -6.34
N ALA A 355 1.95 37.04 -5.16
CA ALA A 355 3.02 37.87 -4.60
C ALA A 355 4.32 37.07 -4.37
N ALA A 356 4.23 35.86 -3.83
CA ALA A 356 5.39 34.99 -3.68
C ALA A 356 6.06 34.66 -5.02
N ASN A 357 5.27 34.41 -6.07
CA ASN A 357 5.79 34.15 -7.41
C ASN A 357 6.38 35.40 -8.07
N ILE A 358 5.90 36.59 -7.75
CA ILE A 358 6.51 37.86 -8.19
C ILE A 358 7.94 37.96 -7.63
N GLU A 359 8.13 37.66 -6.34
CA GLU A 359 9.46 37.71 -5.72
C GLU A 359 10.40 36.66 -6.31
N LYS A 360 9.90 35.44 -6.58
CA LYS A 360 10.67 34.41 -7.33
C LYS A 360 11.17 34.93 -8.68
N LEU A 361 10.28 35.50 -9.49
CA LEU A 361 10.68 36.03 -10.81
C LEU A 361 11.69 37.18 -10.71
N LYS A 362 11.58 38.05 -9.68
CA LYS A 362 12.56 39.12 -9.43
C LYS A 362 13.95 38.56 -9.10
N ASN A 363 14.01 37.38 -8.49
CA ASN A 363 15.24 36.65 -8.19
C ASN A 363 15.74 35.79 -9.37
N GLY A 364 15.04 35.80 -10.52
CA GLY A 364 15.39 34.98 -11.67
C GLY A 364 15.03 33.50 -11.51
N GLU A 365 14.09 33.18 -10.63
CA GLU A 365 13.62 31.81 -10.39
C GLU A 365 12.31 31.52 -11.15
N ASP A 366 12.20 30.31 -11.70
CA ASP A 366 10.96 29.84 -12.33
C ASP A 366 9.84 29.63 -11.29
N ILE A 367 8.58 29.87 -11.71
CA ILE A 367 7.40 29.78 -10.84
C ILE A 367 6.61 28.47 -10.96
N ASN A 368 7.07 27.52 -11.79
CA ASN A 368 6.38 26.26 -12.03
C ASN A 368 6.87 25.12 -11.16
#